data_AF-A0A5C7UJF2-F1
#
_entry.id   AF-A0A5C7UJF2-F1
#
_cell.length_a   1.000
_cell.length_b   1.000
_cell.length_c   1.000
_cell.angle_alpha   90.00
_cell.angle_beta   90.00
_cell.angle_gamma   90.00
#
_symmetry.space_group_name_H-M   'P 1'
#
loop_
_entity.id
_entity.type
_entity.pdbx_description
1 polymer ?
#
loop_
_entity_poly.entity_id
_entity_poly.type
_entity_poly.pdbx_seq_one_letter_code
_entity_poly.pdbx_strand_id
1 'polypeptide(L)'
;MGYSGFTSYSLEIHGDAEEDLDQIFSENEDAGAAILALLEVLKEDQDLLERLTQRRFINYGEPHFSVDEWQETRRSKLNLWRIRELSSSEAGQYRIIYAFNPQQLRYYVLAILDREIVYDTSNQRVKRIFDIYDAIDIPRY
;
A
#
# COMPACT_ATOMS: atom_id res chain seq x y z
N MET A 1 26.92 10.36 -23.53
CA MET A 1 25.85 10.42 -22.50
C MET A 1 25.14 9.09 -22.49
N GLY A 2 25.35 8.27 -21.46
CA GLY A 2 24.68 6.98 -21.33
C GLY A 2 23.22 7.19 -20.96
N TYR A 3 22.31 6.57 -21.70
CA TYR A 3 20.93 6.38 -21.26
C TYR A 3 20.96 5.35 -20.13
N SER A 4 20.94 5.82 -18.89
CA SER A 4 20.53 4.98 -17.77
C SER A 4 19.09 4.58 -18.03
N GLY A 5 18.81 3.29 -18.17
CA GLY A 5 17.44 2.80 -18.22
C GLY A 5 16.73 3.26 -16.95
N PHE A 6 15.75 4.15 -17.06
CA PHE A 6 14.94 4.53 -15.92
C PHE A 6 14.16 3.30 -15.49
N THR A 7 14.52 2.75 -14.33
CA THR A 7 13.68 1.81 -13.59
C THR A 7 12.40 2.56 -13.26
N SER A 8 11.37 2.43 -14.11
CA SER A 8 10.10 3.12 -13.90
C SER A 8 9.24 2.24 -13.01
N TYR A 9 9.04 2.66 -11.77
CA TYR A 9 8.09 2.04 -10.87
C TYR A 9 6.67 2.42 -11.30
N SER A 10 5.72 1.51 -11.11
CA SER A 10 4.30 1.77 -11.31
C SER A 10 3.51 1.37 -10.07
N LEU A 11 2.40 2.06 -9.80
CA LEU A 11 1.46 1.72 -8.73
C LEU A 11 0.09 1.42 -9.34
N GLU A 12 -0.45 0.26 -9.00
CA GLU A 12 -1.74 -0.24 -9.48
C GLU A 12 -2.60 -0.58 -8.26
N ILE A 13 -3.84 -0.07 -8.27
CA ILE A 13 -4.83 -0.37 -7.24
C ILE A 13 -5.59 -1.60 -7.71
N HIS A 14 -5.56 -2.66 -6.91
CA HIS A 14 -6.36 -3.85 -7.19
C HIS A 14 -7.85 -3.52 -7.01
N GLY A 15 -8.74 -4.12 -7.80
CA GLY A 15 -10.19 -3.90 -7.66
C GLY A 15 -10.70 -4.15 -6.24
N ASP A 16 -10.03 -5.08 -5.57
CA ASP A 16 -9.98 -5.28 -4.12
C ASP A 16 -10.03 -4.00 -3.27
N ALA A 17 -8.97 -3.24 -3.45
CA ALA A 17 -8.70 -2.00 -2.75
C ALA A 17 -9.54 -0.84 -3.28
N GLU A 18 -9.98 -0.88 -4.55
CA GLU A 18 -10.95 0.09 -5.07
C GLU A 18 -12.28 -0.02 -4.32
N GLU A 19 -12.80 -1.24 -4.13
CA GLU A 19 -14.03 -1.46 -3.34
C GLU A 19 -13.86 -1.02 -1.88
N ASP A 20 -12.71 -1.31 -1.26
CA ASP A 20 -12.40 -0.83 0.09
C ASP A 20 -12.41 0.71 0.14
N LEU A 21 -11.84 1.37 -0.88
CA LEU A 21 -11.79 2.83 -0.97
C LEU A 21 -13.19 3.44 -1.13
N ASP A 22 -14.02 2.89 -2.02
CA ASP A 22 -15.43 3.30 -2.20
C ASP A 22 -16.25 3.15 -0.91
N GLN A 23 -16.01 2.06 -0.17
CA GLN A 23 -16.62 1.87 1.14
C GLN A 23 -16.18 2.96 2.12
N ILE A 24 -14.86 3.24 2.19
CA ILE A 24 -14.33 4.29 3.06
C ILE A 24 -14.91 5.64 2.69
N PHE A 25 -15.02 5.98 1.40
CA PHE A 25 -15.68 7.22 0.97
C PHE A 25 -17.13 7.32 1.45
N SER A 26 -17.86 6.21 1.45
CA SER A 26 -19.26 6.17 1.91
C SER A 26 -19.41 6.34 3.42
N GLU A 27 -18.42 5.88 4.19
CA GLU A 27 -18.42 5.96 5.66
C GLU A 27 -17.77 7.25 6.18
N ASN A 28 -16.72 7.69 5.50
CA ASN A 28 -15.87 8.83 5.85
C ASN A 28 -15.22 9.43 4.60
N GLU A 29 -15.90 10.42 4.01
CA GLU A 29 -15.47 11.10 2.78
C GLU A 29 -14.06 11.71 2.91
N ASP A 30 -13.76 12.36 4.04
CA ASP A 30 -12.46 12.99 4.31
C ASP A 30 -11.32 11.97 4.32
N ALA A 31 -11.52 10.80 4.95
CA ALA A 31 -10.54 9.72 4.95
C ALA A 31 -10.33 9.16 3.54
N GLY A 32 -11.41 8.90 2.80
CA GLY A 32 -11.34 8.39 1.42
C GLY A 32 -10.60 9.36 0.50
N ALA A 33 -10.93 10.65 0.58
CA ALA A 33 -10.30 11.70 -0.21
C ALA A 33 -8.79 11.81 0.07
N ALA A 34 -8.40 11.78 1.35
CA ALA A 34 -6.99 11.85 1.73
C ALA A 34 -6.19 10.61 1.29
N ILE A 35 -6.77 9.42 1.38
CA ILE A 35 -6.14 8.18 0.91
C ILE A 35 -5.99 8.20 -0.61
N LEU A 36 -7.03 8.58 -1.34
CA LEU A 36 -6.98 8.69 -2.80
C LEU A 36 -5.93 9.70 -3.25
N ALA A 37 -5.90 10.89 -2.64
CA ALA A 37 -4.92 11.92 -2.95
C ALA A 37 -3.49 11.43 -2.70
N LEU A 38 -3.24 10.70 -1.59
CA LEU A 38 -1.95 10.08 -1.33
C LEU A 38 -1.56 9.09 -2.43
N LEU A 39 -2.46 8.21 -2.84
CA LEU A 39 -2.19 7.19 -3.87
C LEU A 39 -1.90 7.81 -5.23
N GLU A 40 -2.62 8.87 -5.62
CA GLU A 40 -2.38 9.59 -6.88
C GLU A 40 -1.01 10.29 -6.87
N VAL A 41 -0.62 10.94 -5.77
CA VAL A 41 0.73 11.53 -5.66
C VAL A 41 1.82 10.46 -5.74
N LEU A 42 1.65 9.33 -5.04
CA LEU A 42 2.60 8.23 -5.11
C LEU A 42 2.73 7.68 -6.54
N LYS A 43 1.65 7.60 -7.29
CA LYS A 43 1.65 7.09 -8.67
C LYS A 43 2.44 7.99 -9.63
N GLU A 44 2.48 9.29 -9.40
CA GLU A 44 3.19 10.25 -10.23
C GLU A 44 4.65 10.50 -9.81
N ASP A 45 5.03 10.16 -8.56
CA ASP A 45 6.36 10.44 -8.02
C ASP A 45 7.24 9.19 -7.89
N GLN A 46 8.23 9.07 -8.78
CA GLN A 46 9.16 7.95 -8.81
C GLN A 46 10.10 7.88 -7.59
N ASP A 47 10.46 9.02 -6.99
CA ASP A 47 11.33 9.06 -5.80
C ASP A 47 10.57 8.52 -4.58
N LEU A 48 9.28 8.85 -4.47
CA LEU A 48 8.41 8.28 -3.44
C LEU A 48 8.18 6.79 -3.65
N LEU A 49 7.93 6.34 -4.90
CA LEU A 49 7.77 4.92 -5.21
C LEU A 49 9.00 4.09 -4.84
N GLU A 50 10.21 4.58 -5.11
CA GLU A 50 11.43 3.88 -4.71
C GLU A 50 11.52 3.69 -3.18
N ARG A 51 10.96 4.62 -2.41
CA ARG A 51 10.97 4.59 -0.94
C ARG A 51 9.89 3.70 -0.33
N LEU A 52 8.93 3.21 -1.12
CA LEU A 52 7.87 2.31 -0.62
C LEU A 52 8.37 0.93 -0.19
N THR A 53 9.63 0.58 -0.43
CA THR A 53 10.25 -0.64 0.13
C THR A 53 11.29 -0.34 1.22
N GLN A 54 11.28 0.89 1.75
CA GLN A 54 12.17 1.28 2.84
C GLN A 54 11.47 1.11 4.18
N ARG A 55 12.00 0.19 5.00
CA ARG A 55 11.45 -0.11 6.32
C ARG A 55 11.56 1.11 7.25
N ARG A 56 10.46 1.44 7.96
CA ARG A 56 10.33 2.59 8.87
C ARG A 56 10.60 3.94 8.19
N PHE A 57 10.34 4.04 6.90
CA PHE A 57 10.42 5.30 6.20
C PHE A 57 9.27 6.23 6.62
N ILE A 58 9.58 7.51 6.77
CA ILE A 58 8.59 8.57 7.05
C ILE A 58 8.91 9.72 6.09
N ASN A 59 7.94 10.08 5.26
CA ASN A 59 8.00 11.31 4.47
C ASN A 59 7.45 12.45 5.33
N TYR A 60 8.33 13.35 5.79
CA TYR A 60 7.91 14.55 6.54
C TYR A 60 7.43 15.69 5.63
N GLY A 61 7.59 15.55 4.31
CA GLY A 61 7.06 16.49 3.32
C GLY A 61 5.58 16.27 3.05
N GLU A 62 5.05 16.95 2.03
CA GLU A 62 3.70 16.70 1.53
C GLU A 62 3.76 15.70 0.36
N PRO A 63 3.01 14.58 0.40
CA PRO A 63 2.12 14.14 1.48
C PRO A 63 2.88 13.55 2.67
N HIS A 64 2.38 13.77 3.90
CA HIS A 64 3.03 13.24 5.11
C HIS A 64 2.54 11.81 5.35
N PHE A 65 3.42 10.82 5.19
CA PHE A 65 3.07 9.41 5.37
C PHE A 65 4.22 8.60 5.93
N SER A 66 3.91 7.40 6.41
CA SER A 66 4.91 6.42 6.87
C SER A 66 4.74 5.09 6.16
N VAL A 67 5.86 4.41 5.96
CA VAL A 67 5.97 3.09 5.32
C VAL A 67 6.65 2.14 6.28
N ASP A 68 6.09 0.94 6.42
CA ASP A 68 6.72 -0.13 7.18
C ASP A 68 6.32 -1.50 6.61
N GLU A 69 7.09 -2.52 6.92
CA GLU A 69 6.74 -3.90 6.57
C GLU A 69 5.54 -4.36 7.41
N TRP A 70 4.66 -5.17 6.82
CA TRP A 70 3.60 -5.82 7.59
C TRP A 70 4.16 -7.04 8.32
N GLN A 71 4.74 -6.79 9.50
CA GLN A 71 5.52 -7.78 10.29
C GLN A 71 4.79 -9.10 10.56
N GLU A 72 3.47 -9.11 10.63
CA GLU A 72 2.66 -10.32 10.89
C GLU A 72 2.76 -11.35 9.77
N THR A 73 3.00 -10.88 8.55
CA THR A 73 3.11 -11.71 7.34
C THR A 73 4.54 -12.21 7.09
N ARG A 74 5.50 -11.76 7.92
CA ARG A 74 6.92 -12.13 7.82
C ARG A 74 7.16 -13.63 7.98
N ARG A 75 6.35 -14.33 8.79
CA ARG A 75 6.44 -15.79 8.93
C ARG A 75 6.03 -16.53 7.65
N SER A 76 5.14 -15.93 6.87
CA SER A 76 4.64 -16.46 5.61
C SER A 76 5.50 -16.06 4.41
N LYS A 77 6.64 -15.37 4.64
CA LYS A 77 7.59 -14.97 3.59
C LYS A 77 6.97 -14.05 2.52
N LEU A 78 5.89 -13.35 2.87
CA LEU A 78 5.17 -12.47 1.95
C LEU A 78 5.85 -11.10 1.91
N ASN A 79 5.97 -10.52 0.72
CA ASN A 79 6.51 -9.19 0.50
C ASN A 79 5.42 -8.12 0.67
N LEU A 80 4.84 -8.05 1.87
CA LEU A 80 3.74 -7.16 2.18
C LEU A 80 4.19 -5.96 3.00
N TRP A 81 3.75 -4.80 2.54
CA TRP A 81 4.07 -3.50 3.09
C TRP A 81 2.79 -2.77 3.45
N ARG A 82 2.92 -1.75 4.29
CA ARG A 82 1.83 -0.89 4.70
C ARG A 82 2.23 0.57 4.61
N ILE A 83 1.35 1.39 4.06
CA ILE A 83 1.41 2.84 4.15
C ILE A 83 0.38 3.32 5.19
N ARG A 84 0.78 4.33 5.94
CA ARG A 84 -0.10 5.10 6.82
C ARG A 84 0.01 6.58 6.45
N GLU A 85 -1.12 7.16 6.07
CA GLU A 85 -1.30 8.61 5.92
C GLU A 85 -1.22 9.27 7.32
N LEU A 86 -0.47 10.38 7.44
CA LEU A 86 -0.19 11.07 8.71
C LEU A 86 -0.66 12.53 8.72
N SER A 87 -1.08 13.07 7.58
CA SER A 87 -1.57 14.45 7.43
C SER A 87 -3.00 14.60 7.95
N SER A 88 -3.83 13.55 7.86
CA SER A 88 -5.22 13.51 8.30
C SER A 88 -5.41 12.50 9.44
N SER A 89 -6.12 12.93 10.49
CA SER A 89 -6.47 12.05 11.62
C SER A 89 -7.47 10.96 11.21
N GLU A 90 -8.33 11.26 10.23
CA GLU A 90 -9.36 10.34 9.71
C GLU A 90 -8.67 9.24 8.87
N ALA A 91 -7.83 9.62 7.91
CA ALA A 91 -7.08 8.68 7.07
C ALA A 91 -6.04 7.87 7.87
N GLY A 92 -5.47 8.46 8.93
CA GLY A 92 -4.49 7.82 9.79
C GLY A 92 -5.01 6.58 10.56
N GLN A 93 -6.32 6.33 10.55
CA GLN A 93 -6.93 5.10 11.09
C GLN A 93 -6.76 3.92 10.13
N TYR A 94 -6.68 4.18 8.83
CA TYR A 94 -6.55 3.15 7.80
C TYR A 94 -5.09 2.78 7.51
N ARG A 95 -4.89 1.59 6.97
CA ARG A 95 -3.63 1.07 6.47
C ARG A 95 -3.84 0.60 5.05
N ILE A 96 -3.06 1.19 4.15
CA ILE A 96 -3.02 0.80 2.76
C ILE A 96 -2.03 -0.34 2.67
N ILE A 97 -2.52 -1.54 2.39
CA ILE A 97 -1.70 -2.74 2.25
C ILE A 97 -1.33 -2.91 0.79
N TYR A 98 -0.04 -3.11 0.53
CA TYR A 98 0.46 -3.31 -0.83
C TYR A 98 1.61 -4.31 -0.87
N ALA A 99 1.86 -4.83 -2.07
CA ALA A 99 2.97 -5.71 -2.36
C ALA A 99 3.81 -5.15 -3.49
N PHE A 100 5.12 -5.41 -3.46
CA PHE A 100 6.03 -5.04 -4.52
C PHE A 100 6.39 -6.28 -5.36
N ASN A 101 6.14 -6.20 -6.67
CA ASN A 101 6.59 -7.18 -7.65
C ASN A 101 7.89 -6.70 -8.34
N PRO A 102 9.06 -7.25 -7.98
CA PRO A 102 10.34 -6.84 -8.55
C PRO A 102 10.53 -7.22 -10.02
N GLN A 103 9.77 -8.21 -10.53
CA GLN A 103 9.86 -8.62 -11.94
C GLN A 103 9.25 -7.56 -12.86
N GLN A 104 8.22 -6.87 -12.38
CA GLN A 104 7.49 -5.85 -13.13
C GLN A 104 7.78 -4.42 -12.64
N LEU A 105 8.55 -4.28 -11.56
CA LEU A 105 8.78 -3.00 -10.86
C LEU A 105 7.45 -2.31 -10.50
N ARG A 106 6.49 -3.13 -10.06
CA ARG A 106 5.11 -2.68 -9.83
C ARG A 106 4.70 -2.88 -8.38
N TYR A 107 4.07 -1.85 -7.83
CA TYR A 107 3.40 -1.87 -6.55
C TYR A 107 1.92 -2.18 -6.78
N TYR A 108 1.41 -3.17 -6.07
CA TYR A 108 0.00 -3.56 -6.09
C TYR A 108 -0.62 -3.20 -4.76
N VAL A 109 -1.53 -2.23 -4.74
CA VAL A 109 -2.36 -1.96 -3.55
C VAL A 109 -3.43 -3.03 -3.49
N LEU A 110 -3.36 -3.89 -2.46
CA LEU A 110 -4.18 -5.10 -2.37
C LEU A 110 -5.45 -4.87 -1.55
N ALA A 111 -5.37 -4.02 -0.53
CA ALA A 111 -6.51 -3.71 0.35
C ALA A 111 -6.27 -2.42 1.13
N ILE A 112 -7.36 -1.81 1.62
CA ILE A 112 -7.31 -0.69 2.56
C ILE A 112 -8.12 -1.09 3.79
N LEU A 113 -7.43 -1.26 4.92
CA LEU A 113 -8.02 -1.83 6.13
C LEU A 113 -7.93 -0.87 7.29
N ASP A 114 -8.93 -0.92 8.17
CA ASP A 114 -8.82 -0.27 9.47
C ASP A 114 -7.67 -0.87 10.28
N ARG A 115 -6.98 -0.03 11.07
CA ARG A 115 -5.89 -0.43 11.95
C ARG A 115 -6.24 -1.65 12.81
N GLU A 116 -7.46 -1.76 13.32
CA GLU A 116 -7.85 -2.87 14.20
C GLU A 116 -7.92 -4.20 13.45
N ILE A 117 -8.32 -4.16 12.18
CA ILE A 117 -8.49 -5.34 11.32
C ILE A 117 -7.13 -5.88 10.87
N VAL A 118 -6.17 -5.01 10.59
CA VAL A 118 -4.83 -5.39 10.09
C VAL A 118 -4.14 -6.39 11.02
N TYR A 119 -4.39 -6.33 12.33
CA TYR A 119 -3.76 -7.25 13.28
C TYR A 119 -4.52 -8.57 13.49
N ASP A 120 -5.70 -8.71 12.90
CA ASP A 120 -6.52 -9.92 13.01
C ASP A 120 -6.36 -10.80 11.77
N THR A 121 -5.36 -11.66 11.79
CA THR A 121 -5.11 -12.65 10.72
C THR A 121 -6.25 -13.66 10.51
N SER A 122 -7.22 -13.73 11.42
CA SER A 122 -8.43 -14.54 11.28
C SER A 122 -9.49 -13.88 10.39
N ASN A 123 -9.41 -12.56 10.19
CA ASN A 123 -10.36 -11.76 9.45
C ASN A 123 -10.42 -12.19 7.98
N GLN A 124 -11.63 -12.21 7.41
CA GLN A 124 -11.84 -12.58 6.01
C GLN A 124 -11.16 -11.61 5.05
N ARG A 125 -11.07 -10.31 5.39
CA ARG A 125 -10.36 -9.32 4.58
C ARG A 125 -8.85 -9.59 4.54
N VAL A 126 -8.25 -9.99 5.66
CA VAL A 126 -6.82 -10.34 5.71
C VAL A 126 -6.54 -11.61 4.91
N LYS A 127 -7.43 -12.60 4.97
CA LYS A 127 -7.33 -13.82 4.15
C LYS A 127 -7.40 -13.51 2.65
N ARG A 128 -8.34 -12.64 2.24
CA ARG A 128 -8.48 -12.17 0.85
C ARG A 128 -7.16 -11.61 0.32
N ILE A 129 -6.40 -10.85 1.11
CA ILE A 129 -5.09 -10.32 0.70
C ILE A 129 -4.11 -11.45 0.35
N PHE A 130 -4.12 -12.55 1.12
CA PHE A 130 -3.25 -13.69 0.83
C PHE A 130 -3.67 -14.42 -0.46
N ASP A 131 -4.97 -14.59 -0.69
CA ASP A 131 -5.50 -15.17 -1.93
C ASP A 131 -5.12 -14.32 -3.16
N ILE A 132 -5.26 -12.99 -3.06
CA ILE A 132 -4.85 -12.06 -4.13
C ILE A 132 -3.34 -12.12 -4.37
N TYR A 133 -2.53 -12.15 -3.30
CA TYR A 133 -1.08 -12.23 -3.42
C TYR A 133 -0.64 -13.51 -4.16
N ASP A 134 -1.29 -14.64 -3.87
CA ASP A 134 -1.07 -15.91 -4.60
C ASP A 134 -1.50 -15.77 -6.08
N ALA A 135 -2.64 -15.13 -6.35
CA ALA A 135 -3.16 -14.94 -7.70
C ALA A 135 -2.29 -14.03 -8.59
N ILE A 136 -1.65 -13.00 -8.02
CA ILE A 136 -0.77 -12.05 -8.73
C ILE A 136 0.65 -12.63 -8.93
N ASP A 137 0.95 -13.82 -8.38
CA ASP A 137 2.25 -14.51 -8.49
C ASP A 137 3.44 -13.64 -8.03
N ILE A 138 3.27 -12.90 -6.93
CA ILE A 138 4.33 -12.05 -6.38
C ILE A 138 5.36 -12.93 -5.67
N PRO A 139 6.68 -12.76 -5.92
CA PRO A 139 7.70 -13.60 -5.32
C PRO A 139 7.71 -13.52 -3.79
N ARG A 140 8.00 -14.65 -3.14
CA ARG A 140 8.12 -14.80 -1.68
C ARG A 140 9.60 -14.85 -1.28
N TYR A 141 9.97 -14.30 -0.13
CA TYR A 141 11.37 -14.20 0.35
C TYR A 141 11.70 -15.19 1.48
#